data_AF-A0A3A8ZC08-F1
#
_entry.id   AF-A0A3A8ZC08-F1
#
_cell.length_a   1.000
_cell.length_b   1.000
_cell.length_c   1.000
_cell.angle_alpha   90.00
_cell.angle_beta   90.00
_cell.angle_gamma   90.00
#
_symmetry.space_group_name_H-M   'P 1'
#
loop_
_entity.id
_entity.type
_entity.pdbx_description
1 polymer ?
#
loop_
_entity_poly.entity_id
_entity_poly.type
_entity_poly.pdbx_seq_one_letter_code
_entity_poly.pdbx_strand_id
1 'polypeptide(L)' 'MAENTEKKFREKYLAGEIEFEEIDDYSQEWGFSDTTDTLREYLGLNAEEEDAWVSVGDEALKELLDKQRHSSN' A
#
# COMPACT_ATOMS: atom_id res chain seq x y z
N MET A 1 -13.89 -19.36 11.38
CA MET A 1 -13.87 -18.88 10.00
C MET A 1 -12.55 -18.18 9.85
N ALA A 2 -11.58 -18.77 9.15
CA ALA A 2 -10.31 -18.10 8.92
C ALA A 2 -10.61 -16.99 7.93
N GLU A 3 -10.87 -15.80 8.45
CA GLU A 3 -10.86 -14.58 7.67
C GLU A 3 -9.46 -14.55 7.06
N ASN A 4 -9.39 -14.77 5.74
CA ASN A 4 -8.17 -14.62 4.98
C ASN A 4 -7.82 -13.13 5.08
N THR A 5 -7.11 -12.74 6.15
CA THR A 5 -6.40 -11.47 6.23
C THR A 5 -5.24 -11.59 5.25
N GLU A 6 -5.56 -11.57 3.95
CA GLU A 6 -4.57 -11.37 2.92
C GLU A 6 -3.88 -10.05 3.25
N LYS A 7 -2.58 -10.16 3.57
CA LYS A 7 -1.74 -9.02 3.90
C LYS A 7 -1.93 -7.95 2.82
N LYS A 8 -2.19 -6.71 3.23
CA LYS A 8 -2.38 -5.61 2.28
C LYS A 8 -1.05 -5.27 1.59
N PHE A 9 -1.10 -4.50 0.50
CA PHE A 9 0.09 -4.04 -0.24
C PHE A 9 1.17 -3.51 0.71
N ARG A 10 0.80 -2.60 1.62
CA ARG A 10 1.73 -2.01 2.58
C ARG A 10 2.44 -3.07 3.43
N GLU A 11 1.71 -4.04 3.98
CA GLU A 11 2.27 -5.07 4.85
C GLU A 11 3.23 -6.00 4.09
N LYS A 12 2.84 -6.41 2.87
CA LYS A 12 3.70 -7.23 1.98
C LYS A 12 4.96 -6.46 1.58
N TYR A 13 4.84 -5.18 1.27
CA TYR A 13 5.98 -4.33 0.89
C TYR A 13 6.95 -4.14 2.06
N LEU A 14 6.44 -3.84 3.25
CA LEU A 14 7.25 -3.71 4.47
C LEU A 14 7.93 -5.03 4.87
N ALA A 15 7.28 -6.17 4.62
CA ALA A 15 7.87 -7.49 4.79
C ALA A 15 8.92 -7.83 3.71
N GLY A 16 9.02 -7.04 2.64
CA GLY A 16 9.88 -7.31 1.50
C GLY A 16 9.40 -8.47 0.63
N GLU A 17 8.12 -8.84 0.72
CA GLU A 17 7.51 -9.91 -0.08
C GLU A 17 7.17 -9.45 -1.50
N ILE A 18 6.96 -8.15 -1.71
CA ILE A 18 6.64 -7.53 -3.01
C ILE A 18 7.48 -6.28 -3.27
N GLU A 19 7.55 -5.86 -4.53
CA GLU A 19 8.19 -4.62 -4.95
C GLU A 19 7.21 -3.45 -4.92
N PHE A 20 7.72 -2.23 -4.89
CA PHE A 20 6.86 -1.04 -4.86
C PHE A 20 6.03 -0.90 -6.15
N GLU A 21 6.56 -1.34 -7.28
CA GLU A 21 5.92 -1.29 -8.61
C GLU A 21 4.58 -2.03 -8.64
N GLU A 22 4.37 -3.01 -7.76
CA GLU A 22 3.11 -3.74 -7.63
C GLU A 22 1.95 -2.82 -7.21
N ILE A 23 2.22 -1.63 -6.65
CA ILE A 23 1.16 -0.66 -6.31
C ILE A 23 0.28 -0.30 -7.50
N ASP A 24 0.84 -0.30 -8.73
CA ASP A 24 0.09 -0.03 -9.94
C ASP A 24 -0.91 -1.16 -10.24
N ASP A 25 -0.50 -2.42 -10.08
CA ASP A 25 -1.35 -3.59 -10.25
C ASP A 25 -2.50 -3.59 -9.22
N TYR A 26 -2.18 -3.37 -7.94
CA TYR A 26 -3.20 -3.27 -6.89
C TYR A 26 -4.17 -2.10 -7.12
N SER A 27 -3.69 -0.97 -7.64
CA SER A 27 -4.54 0.18 -7.99
C SER A 27 -5.48 -0.13 -9.15
N GLN A 28 -4.98 -0.82 -10.18
CA GLN A 28 -5.80 -1.30 -11.29
C GLN A 28 -6.84 -2.31 -10.82
N GLU A 29 -6.45 -3.33 -10.05
CA GLU A 29 -7.35 -4.32 -9.48
C GLU A 29 -8.45 -3.66 -8.63
N TRP A 30 -8.09 -2.69 -7.79
CA TRP A 30 -9.05 -1.91 -7.02
C TRP A 30 -10.03 -1.16 -7.92
N GLY A 31 -9.56 -0.55 -9.01
CA GLY A 31 -10.40 0.15 -9.98
C GLY A 31 -11.35 -0.78 -10.76
N PHE A 32 -11.02 -2.07 -10.88
CA PHE A 32 -11.91 -3.10 -11.44
C PHE A 32 -12.82 -3.74 -10.38
N SER A 33 -12.50 -3.56 -9.10
CA SER A 33 -13.26 -4.10 -7.98
C SER A 33 -14.45 -3.19 -7.64
N ASP A 34 -15.59 -3.78 -7.32
CA ASP A 34 -16.76 -3.08 -6.78
C ASP A 34 -16.65 -2.95 -5.25
N THR A 35 -15.46 -2.62 -4.74
CA THR A 35 -15.28 -2.39 -3.31
C THR A 35 -15.71 -0.99 -2.92
N THR A 36 -16.32 -0.86 -1.75
CA THR A 36 -16.66 0.45 -1.16
C THR A 36 -15.47 1.10 -0.45
N ASP A 37 -14.39 0.34 -0.23
CA ASP A 37 -13.20 0.82 0.46
C ASP A 37 -12.44 1.82 -0.41
N THR A 38 -11.85 2.83 0.24
CA THR A 38 -10.93 3.74 -0.45
C THR A 38 -9.65 3.01 -0.86
N LEU A 39 -8.96 3.53 -1.88
CA LEU A 39 -7.70 2.93 -2.35
C LEU A 39 -6.65 2.83 -1.23
N ARG A 40 -6.59 3.82 -0.31
CA ARG A 40 -5.72 3.72 0.88
C ARG A 40 -6.10 2.55 1.80
N GLU A 41 -7.39 2.29 1.97
CA GLU A 41 -7.90 1.23 2.84
C GLU A 41 -7.62 -0.13 2.21
N TYR A 42 -7.78 -0.24 0.90
CA TYR A 42 -7.42 -1.42 0.12
C TYR A 42 -5.92 -1.73 0.23
N LEU A 43 -5.06 -0.73 0.01
CA LEU A 43 -3.60 -0.86 0.07
C LEU A 43 -3.05 -0.97 1.51
N GLY A 44 -3.85 -0.60 2.51
CA GLY A 44 -3.47 -0.60 3.92
C GLY A 44 -2.63 0.62 4.34
N LEU A 45 -2.68 1.70 3.56
CA LEU A 45 -1.98 2.96 3.83
C LEU A 45 -2.65 3.75 4.96
N ASN A 46 -1.84 4.46 5.73
CA ASN A 46 -2.27 5.46 6.71
C ASN A 46 -2.55 6.80 6.03
N ALA A 47 -3.15 7.73 6.78
CA ALA A 47 -3.46 9.07 6.29
C ALA A 47 -2.22 9.85 5.80
N GLU A 48 -1.08 9.72 6.47
CA GLU A 48 0.17 10.40 6.07
C GLU A 48 0.73 9.84 4.76
N GLU A 49 0.64 8.53 4.56
CA GLU A 49 1.08 7.84 3.34
C GLU A 49 0.17 8.22 2.17
N GLU A 50 -1.15 8.26 2.37
CA GLU A 50 -2.10 8.75 1.37
C GLU A 50 -1.85 10.22 1.03
N ASP A 51 -1.68 11.10 2.02
CA ASP A 51 -1.45 12.53 1.79
C ASP A 51 -0.19 12.78 0.96
N ALA A 52 0.91 12.10 1.28
CA ALA A 52 2.14 12.18 0.51
C ALA A 52 1.97 11.63 -0.91
N TRP A 53 1.25 10.53 -1.07
CA TRP A 53 1.00 9.93 -2.38
C TRP A 53 0.15 10.85 -3.28
N VAL A 54 -0.94 11.41 -2.73
CA VAL A 54 -1.84 12.30 -3.47
C VAL A 54 -1.20 13.66 -3.74
N SER A 55 -0.42 14.19 -2.79
CA SER A 55 0.16 15.54 -2.90
C SER A 55 1.47 15.59 -3.67
N VAL A 56 2.33 14.58 -3.51
CA VAL A 56 3.70 14.57 -4.06
C VAL A 56 3.86 13.50 -5.14
N GLY A 57 3.29 12.31 -4.93
CA GLY A 57 3.33 11.21 -5.88
C GLY A 57 3.89 9.91 -5.32
N ASP A 58 4.07 8.93 -6.20
CA ASP A 58 4.52 7.58 -5.87
C ASP A 58 5.92 7.55 -5.24
N GLU A 59 6.84 8.42 -5.68
CA GLU A 59 8.19 8.56 -5.11
C GLU A 59 8.17 8.90 -3.61
N ALA A 60 7.26 9.79 -3.19
CA ALA A 60 7.13 10.19 -1.80
C ALA A 60 6.55 9.08 -0.93
N LEU A 61 5.53 8.38 -1.44
CA LEU A 61 4.97 7.21 -0.77
C LEU A 61 6.04 6.12 -0.60
N LYS A 62 6.81 5.84 -1.66
CA LYS A 62 7.90 4.87 -1.63
C LYS A 62 8.94 5.22 -0.57
N GLU A 63 9.37 6.48 -0.49
CA GLU A 63 10.35 6.92 0.51
C GLU A 63 9.83 6.72 1.95
N LEU A 64 8.55 7.01 2.21
CA LEU A 64 7.94 6.79 3.53
C LEU A 64 7.86 5.30 3.90
N LEU A 65 7.50 4.46 2.96
CA LEU A 65 7.43 3.01 3.18
C LEU A 65 8.83 2.40 3.34
N ASP A 66 9.80 2.83 2.54
CA ASP A 66 11.18 2.38 2.62
C ASP A 66 11.81 2.74 3.98
N LYS A 67 11.57 3.96 4.47
CA LYS A 67 11.96 4.38 5.84
C LYS A 67 11.37 3.45 6.91
N GLN A 68 10.09 3.07 6.79
CA GLN A 68 9.45 2.16 7.75
C GLN A 68 10.03 0.74 7.69
N ARG A 69 10.30 0.24 6.48
CA ARG A 69 10.94 -1.05 6.25
C ARG A 69 12.33 -1.09 6.86
N HIS A 70 13.14 -0.06 6.61
CA HIS A 70 14.49 0.08 7.16
C HIS A 70 14.51 0.31 8.67
N SER A 71 13.48 0.93 9.25
CA SER A 71 13.39 1.14 10.70
C SER A 71 12.98 -0.11 11.48
N SER A 72 12.43 -1.13 10.79
CA SER A 72 11.95 -2.37 11.40
C SER A 72 12.98 -3.51 11.37
N ASN A 73 14.20 -3.24 10.90
CA ASN A 73 15.32 -4.19 10.81
C ASN A 73 16.52 -3.73 11.64
#